data_AF-A0A1W9RPD1-F1
#
_entry.id   AF-A0A1W9RPD1-F1
#
_cell.length_a   1.000
_cell.length_b   1.000
_cell.length_c   1.000
_cell.angle_alpha   90.00
_cell.angle_beta   90.00
_cell.angle_gamma   90.00
#
_symmetry.space_group_name_H-M   'P 1'
#
loop_
_entity.id
_entity.type
_entity.pdbx_description
1 polymer ?
#
loop_
_entity_poly.entity_id
_entity_poly.type
_entity_poly.pdbx_seq_one_letter_code
_entity_poly.pdbx_strand_id
1 'polypeptide(L)' 'MASAKYNWQKIYLDHGIYADPTLRYEKGHYYPFPWSFPDFKDGRYENVFLRIRELYKRQRKQQ' A
#
# COMPACT_ATOMS: atom_id res chain seq x y z
N MET A 1 3.09 9.31 -3.16
CA MET A 1 2.76 10.62 -3.73
C MET A 1 1.44 11.07 -3.11
N ALA A 2 1.42 12.21 -2.40
CA ALA A 2 0.21 12.74 -1.78
C ALA A 2 -0.52 13.63 -2.80
N SER A 3 -1.82 13.41 -2.99
CA SER A 3 -2.64 14.17 -3.95
C SER A 3 -3.85 14.74 -3.23
N ALA A 4 -3.91 16.08 -3.16
CA ALA A 4 -4.94 16.86 -2.47
C ALA A 4 -6.34 16.81 -3.12
N LYS A 5 -6.50 16.06 -4.21
CA LYS A 5 -7.79 15.94 -4.93
C LYS A 5 -8.57 14.74 -4.41
N TYR A 6 -9.66 14.95 -3.67
CA TYR A 6 -10.50 13.86 -3.17
C TYR A 6 -10.94 12.93 -4.31
N ASN A 7 -10.83 11.61 -4.10
CA ASN A 7 -11.33 10.59 -5.01
C ASN A 7 -11.83 9.41 -4.15
N TRP A 8 -12.91 8.73 -4.56
CA TRP A 8 -13.59 7.72 -3.74
C TRP A 8 -12.66 6.61 -3.23
N GLN A 9 -11.66 6.22 -4.02
CA GLN A 9 -10.69 5.18 -3.65
C GLN A 9 -9.64 5.65 -2.63
N LYS A 10 -9.64 6.91 -2.22
CA LYS A 10 -8.61 7.45 -1.35
C LYS A 10 -8.95 7.31 0.13
N ILE A 11 -7.96 6.85 0.89
CA ILE A 11 -8.05 6.68 2.34
C ILE A 11 -7.63 8.00 2.98
N TYR A 12 -8.49 8.61 3.78
CA TYR A 12 -8.14 9.80 4.56
C TYR A 12 -7.11 9.42 5.62
N LEU A 13 -5.96 10.11 5.62
CA LEU A 13 -4.93 9.90 6.63
C LEU A 13 -5.11 10.92 7.76
N ASP A 14 -4.84 12.19 7.48
CA ASP A 14 -4.97 13.31 8.41
C ASP A 14 -4.70 14.65 7.69
N HIS A 15 -5.06 15.80 8.27
CA HIS A 15 -4.77 17.14 7.74
C HIS A 15 -5.15 17.38 6.26
N GLY A 16 -6.26 16.81 5.77
CA GLY A 16 -6.64 16.93 4.36
C GLY A 16 -5.74 16.13 3.40
N ILE A 17 -4.87 15.27 3.93
CA ILE A 17 -4.03 14.37 3.16
C ILE A 17 -4.77 13.05 2.94
N TYR A 18 -4.81 12.64 1.67
CA TYR A 18 -5.44 11.41 1.24
C TYR A 18 -4.39 10.47 0.65
N ALA A 19 -4.36 9.23 1.14
CA ALA A 19 -3.58 8.16 0.57
C ALA A 19 -4.31 7.55 -0.63
N ASP A 20 -3.62 7.47 -1.76
CA ASP A 20 -4.07 6.70 -2.91
C ASP A 20 -3.47 5.29 -2.84
N PRO A 21 -4.28 4.24 -2.63
CA PRO A 21 -3.77 2.88 -2.51
C PRO A 21 -3.39 2.34 -3.90
N THR A 22 -2.15 1.86 -4.02
CA THR A 22 -1.61 1.26 -5.25
C THR A 22 -1.66 -0.27 -5.24
N LEU A 23 -1.62 -0.88 -4.06
CA LEU A 23 -1.64 -2.33 -3.86
C LEU A 23 -2.63 -2.68 -2.74
N ARG A 24 -3.28 -3.83 -2.88
CA ARG A 24 -4.14 -4.44 -1.88
C ARG A 24 -3.50 -5.73 -1.38
N TYR A 25 -3.27 -5.84 -0.07
CA TYR A 25 -2.86 -7.11 0.53
C TYR A 25 -4.08 -8.02 0.73
N GLU A 26 -4.05 -9.22 0.15
CA GLU A 26 -5.08 -10.23 0.33
C GLU A 26 -4.46 -11.64 0.36
N LYS A 27 -4.90 -12.47 1.31
CA LYS A 27 -4.49 -13.89 1.43
C LYS A 27 -2.97 -14.17 1.34
N GLY A 28 -2.12 -13.23 1.78
CA GLY A 28 -0.67 -13.42 1.74
C GLY A 28 0.04 -12.73 0.58
N HIS A 29 -0.69 -12.15 -0.37
CA HIS A 29 -0.14 -11.55 -1.59
C HIS A 29 -0.54 -10.08 -1.74
N TYR A 30 0.22 -9.32 -2.53
CA TYR A 30 -0.10 -7.94 -2.86
C TYR A 30 -0.64 -7.86 -4.29
N TYR A 31 -1.93 -7.58 -4.41
CA TYR A 31 -2.61 -7.41 -5.69
C TYR A 31 -2.59 -5.94 -6.13
N PRO A 32 -2.12 -5.63 -7.34
CA PRO A 32 -2.19 -4.27 -7.87
C PRO A 32 -3.63 -3.88 -8.21
N PHE A 33 -3.98 -2.61 -7.94
CA PHE A 33 -5.22 -2.03 -8.45
C PHE A 33 -5.14 -1.76 -9.97
N PRO A 34 -6.27 -1.64 -10.68
CA PRO A 34 -6.26 -1.38 -12.12
C PRO A 34 -5.56 -0.05 -12.49
N TRP A 35 -5.62 0.95 -11.62
CA TRP A 35 -4.91 2.25 -11.74
C TRP A 35 -3.49 2.26 -11.16
N SER A 36 -2.99 1.12 -10.68
CA SER A 36 -1.63 1.03 -10.17
C SER A 36 -0.61 1.14 -11.31
N PHE A 37 0.58 1.66 -11.00
CA PHE A 37 1.65 1.80 -11.97
C PHE A 37 2.02 0.44 -12.58
N PRO A 38 2.40 0.40 -13.88
CA PRO A 38 2.75 -0.85 -14.55
C PRO A 38 3.88 -1.61 -13.83
N ASP A 39 4.82 -0.89 -13.22
CA ASP A 39 5.91 -1.49 -12.44
C ASP A 39 5.43 -2.30 -11.23
N PHE A 40 4.30 -1.91 -10.62
CA PHE A 40 3.68 -2.65 -9.52
C PHE A 40 2.87 -3.86 -10.01
N LYS A 41 2.48 -3.89 -11.29
CA LYS A 41 1.78 -5.02 -11.90
C LYS A 41 2.72 -6.19 -12.24
N ASP A 42 4.01 -5.92 -12.40
CA ASP A 42 5.03 -6.93 -12.69
C ASP A 42 5.35 -7.83 -11.47
N GLY A 43 4.85 -7.49 -10.28
CA GLY A 43 5.02 -8.32 -9.07
C GLY A 43 6.44 -8.29 -8.46
N ARG A 44 7.42 -7.62 -9.08
CA ARG A 44 8.81 -7.49 -8.58
C ARG A 44 8.91 -7.04 -7.14
N TYR A 45 7.98 -6.20 -6.71
CA TYR A 45 7.99 -5.58 -5.40
C TYR A 45 7.24 -6.38 -4.33
N GLU A 46 6.52 -7.45 -4.69
CA GLU A 46 5.73 -8.24 -3.74
C GLU A 46 6.59 -8.75 -2.57
N ASN A 47 7.71 -9.41 -2.89
CA ASN A 47 8.62 -9.96 -1.88
C ASN A 47 9.17 -8.88 -0.93
N VAL A 48 9.44 -7.68 -1.47
CA VAL A 48 9.92 -6.54 -0.68
C VAL A 48 8.84 -6.07 0.28
N PHE A 49 7.60 -5.91 -0.20
CA PHE A 49 6.47 -5.49 0.65
C PHE A 49 6.09 -6.53 1.71
N LEU A 50 6.21 -7.82 1.40
CA LEU A 50 6.01 -8.88 2.40
C LEU A 50 7.07 -8.80 3.49
N ARG A 51 8.34 -8.59 3.13
CA ARG A 51 9.42 -8.44 4.11
C ARG A 51 9.22 -7.21 5.00
N ILE A 52 8.86 -6.07 4.43
CA ILE A 52 8.56 -4.83 5.18
C ILE A 52 7.42 -5.09 6.18
N ARG A 53 6.35 -5.76 5.74
CA ARG A 53 5.21 -6.09 6.60
C ARG A 53 5.62 -6.97 7.78
N GLU A 54 6.44 -8.00 7.54
CA GLU A 54 6.93 -8.87 8.60
C GLU A 54 7.80 -8.10 9.61
N LEU A 55 8.67 -7.19 9.14
CA LEU A 55 9.44 -6.32 10.02
C LEU A 55 8.54 -5.42 10.87
N TYR A 56 7.53 -4.79 10.25
CA TYR A 56 6.58 -3.93 10.97
C TYR A 56 5.76 -4.72 12.01
N LYS A 57 5.31 -5.93 11.69
CA LYS A 57 4.60 -6.80 12.64
C LYS A 57 5.48 -7.18 13.83
N ARG A 58 6.77 -7.45 13.60
CA ARG A 58 7.73 -7.73 14.69
C ARG A 58 7.91 -6.51 15.58
N GLN A 59 8.09 -5.32 14.99
CA GLN A 59 8.20 -4.07 15.73
C GLN A 59 6.96 -3.80 16.60
N ARG A 60 5.76 -3.98 16.05
CA ARG A 60 4.50 -3.81 16.79
C ARG A 60 4.27 -4.81 17.93
N LYS A 61 4.94 -5.97 17.92
CA LYS A 61 4.89 -6.93 19.03
C LYS A 61 5.87 -6.59 20.15
N GLN A 62 6.84 -5.72 19.90
CA GLN A 62 7.86 -5.29 20.86
C GLN A 62 7.51 -3.97 21.56
N GLN A 63 6.40 -3.33 21.15
CA GLN A 63 5.75 -2.20 21.80
C GLN A 63 4.53 -2.70 22.58
#